data_AF-A0A352ACU8-F1
#
_entry.id   AF-A0A352ACU8-F1
#
_cell.length_a   1.000
_cell.length_b   1.000
_cell.length_c   1.000
_cell.angle_alpha   90.00
_cell.angle_beta   90.00
_cell.angle_gamma   90.00
#
_symmetry.space_group_name_H-M   'P 1'
#
loop_
_entity.id
_entity.type
_entity.pdbx_description
1 polymer ?
#
loop_
_entity_poly.entity_id
_entity_poly.type
_entity_poly.pdbx_seq_one_letter_code
_entity_poly.pdbx_strand_id
1 'polypeptide(L)'
;MLMSHVVFHQPQRSLWFPYQFVTQGLLLALLIATGTPVNAQPTIPPTVGPSRQTSETNAVINQLLGQWQIKDPTTEQVLTLIFTPQNQLFFILPGNDGSAIAIKTAYQVRATTQPMQLDMALTPDQTALTIFELTPQGKLRLELNGITPGQPRPSKFSPTVSLLEKVSDVTTVPQNIEILELESKTSQSRPNIPTQYITLLNRAQQAFHLEKGKFAADIDELGIATNLETESYRYQIVPVGDRTQSVAITAQPKDAGLPSYIGAVFVTEVEGDLITVAGICESDRPASSPPNMPTPPTGDSLEIQCPVGSRLLSGK
;
A
#
# COMPACT_ATOMS: atom_id res chain seq x y z
N MET A 1 -46.12 38.77 -26.73
CA MET A 1 -46.43 37.67 -25.78
C MET A 1 -45.26 37.59 -24.84
N LEU A 2 -45.17 38.32 -23.72
CA LEU A 2 -46.09 38.56 -22.60
C LEU A 2 -46.36 37.29 -21.77
N MET A 3 -46.04 37.43 -20.48
CA MET A 3 -46.29 36.60 -19.30
C MET A 3 -45.24 35.56 -18.90
N SER A 4 -44.88 35.38 -17.63
CA SER A 4 -44.72 36.21 -16.42
C SER A 4 -44.47 35.21 -15.28
N HIS A 5 -43.50 35.52 -14.41
CA HIS A 5 -43.31 35.19 -12.98
C HIS A 5 -44.02 33.95 -12.36
N VAL A 6 -43.39 33.23 -11.42
CA VAL A 6 -43.44 33.59 -9.98
C VAL A 6 -42.46 32.70 -9.18
N VAL A 7 -41.77 33.33 -8.23
CA VAL A 7 -41.01 32.75 -7.12
C VAL A 7 -41.96 32.56 -5.92
N PHE A 8 -41.84 31.46 -5.16
CA PHE A 8 -42.30 31.44 -3.76
C PHE A 8 -41.39 30.64 -2.82
N HIS A 9 -41.25 31.21 -1.64
CA HIS A 9 -40.45 30.84 -0.47
C HIS A 9 -41.05 29.68 0.36
N GLN A 10 -40.15 28.80 0.90
CA GLN A 10 -40.11 28.21 2.26
C GLN A 10 -41.40 27.58 2.89
N PRO A 11 -41.38 27.12 4.17
CA PRO A 11 -40.58 26.06 4.80
C PRO A 11 -41.48 25.02 5.50
N GLN A 12 -40.99 23.84 5.91
CA GLN A 12 -41.66 23.09 6.99
C GLN A 12 -40.67 22.42 7.96
N ARG A 13 -40.76 22.89 9.22
CA ARG A 13 -40.36 22.19 10.43
C ARG A 13 -41.34 21.04 10.69
N SER A 14 -40.86 19.94 11.25
CA SER A 14 -41.52 19.34 12.42
C SER A 14 -40.57 18.39 13.14
N LEU A 15 -40.36 18.71 14.41
CA LEU A 15 -39.79 17.87 15.47
C LEU A 15 -40.55 16.54 15.59
N TRP A 16 -39.88 15.48 16.06
CA TRP A 16 -40.42 14.52 17.04
C TRP A 16 -39.29 13.62 17.57
N PHE A 17 -38.81 13.92 18.78
CA PHE A 17 -38.34 12.95 19.79
C PHE A 17 -39.59 12.49 20.58
N PRO A 18 -39.51 11.55 21.56
CA PRO A 18 -38.61 10.41 21.82
C PRO A 18 -39.44 9.12 22.07
N TYR A 19 -38.83 7.97 22.40
CA TYR A 19 -39.41 7.09 23.45
C TYR A 19 -38.35 6.20 24.11
N GLN A 20 -38.39 6.22 25.44
CA GLN A 20 -37.63 5.43 26.39
C GLN A 20 -38.23 4.02 26.54
N PHE A 21 -37.40 3.04 26.86
CA PHE A 21 -37.75 1.88 27.70
C PHE A 21 -36.63 1.77 28.76
N VAL A 22 -36.88 2.23 29.99
CA VAL A 22 -37.49 1.54 31.14
C VAL A 22 -36.58 0.45 31.76
N THR A 23 -36.24 0.77 33.00
CA THR A 23 -35.51 0.08 34.07
C THR A 23 -36.28 -1.07 34.73
N GLN A 24 -35.57 -2.07 35.27
CA GLN A 24 -35.67 -2.63 36.63
C GLN A 24 -34.82 -3.93 36.72
N GLY A 25 -34.18 -4.30 37.83
CA GLY A 25 -34.37 -3.83 39.19
C GLY A 25 -33.21 -4.16 40.15
N LEU A 26 -33.29 -3.52 41.32
CA LEU A 26 -32.49 -3.75 42.52
C LEU A 26 -32.89 -5.07 43.19
N LEU A 27 -31.91 -5.71 43.83
CA LEU A 27 -32.12 -6.43 45.09
C LEU A 27 -30.85 -6.37 45.95
N LEU A 28 -30.92 -5.55 47.02
CA LEU A 28 -30.05 -5.64 48.19
C LEU A 28 -30.53 -6.82 49.04
N ALA A 29 -29.60 -7.68 49.46
CA ALA A 29 -29.78 -8.52 50.64
C ALA A 29 -28.50 -8.52 51.46
N LEU A 30 -28.57 -7.88 52.63
CA LEU A 30 -27.62 -8.00 53.73
C LEU A 30 -27.81 -9.39 54.38
N LEU A 31 -26.72 -10.11 54.60
CA LEU A 31 -26.66 -11.22 55.56
C LEU A 31 -25.32 -11.16 56.30
N ILE A 32 -25.41 -10.88 57.60
CA ILE A 32 -24.33 -11.00 58.58
C ILE A 32 -24.45 -12.39 59.19
N ALA A 33 -23.41 -13.21 59.08
CA ALA A 33 -23.22 -14.38 59.93
C ALA A 33 -21.73 -14.65 60.13
N THR A 34 -21.43 -15.10 61.34
CA THR A 34 -20.14 -15.21 62.02
C THR A 34 -19.12 -16.13 61.37
N GLY A 35 -17.84 -15.78 61.55
CA GLY A 35 -16.70 -16.36 60.84
C GLY A 35 -16.35 -17.81 61.18
N THR A 36 -15.77 -18.45 60.17
CA THR A 36 -14.84 -19.57 60.27
C THR A 36 -13.54 -19.13 59.60
N PRO A 37 -12.34 -19.44 60.13
CA PRO A 37 -11.10 -19.16 59.43
C PRO A 37 -11.02 -20.03 58.18
N VAL A 38 -11.31 -19.44 57.02
CA VAL A 38 -10.96 -20.02 55.73
C VAL A 38 -9.45 -19.86 55.59
N ASN A 39 -8.75 -20.99 55.58
CA ASN A 39 -7.33 -21.05 55.27
C ASN A 39 -7.17 -20.59 53.81
N ALA A 40 -6.84 -19.32 53.62
CA ALA A 40 -6.56 -18.73 52.33
C ALA A 40 -5.23 -19.28 51.84
N GLN A 41 -5.28 -20.43 51.16
CA GLN A 41 -4.18 -20.84 50.31
C GLN A 41 -4.05 -19.77 49.22
N PRO A 42 -2.86 -19.17 49.00
CA PRO A 42 -2.70 -18.21 47.92
C PRO A 42 -3.01 -18.93 46.60
N THR A 43 -4.19 -18.68 46.06
CA THR A 43 -4.52 -19.02 44.68
C THR A 43 -3.59 -18.17 43.84
N ILE A 44 -2.47 -18.74 43.43
CA ILE A 44 -1.65 -18.17 42.36
C ILE A 44 -2.60 -18.07 41.18
N PRO A 45 -3.01 -16.86 40.73
CA PRO A 45 -3.76 -16.77 39.48
C PRO A 45 -2.92 -17.46 38.41
N PRO A 46 -3.50 -18.30 37.53
CA PRO A 46 -2.73 -18.86 36.43
C PRO A 46 -2.14 -17.67 35.68
N THR A 47 -0.84 -17.47 35.88
CA THR A 47 -0.07 -16.54 35.08
C THR A 47 -0.11 -17.19 33.72
N VAL A 48 -0.99 -16.70 32.83
CA VAL A 48 -0.90 -17.00 31.41
C VAL A 48 0.46 -16.45 31.01
N GLY A 49 1.46 -17.33 31.03
CA GLY A 49 2.84 -16.91 31.01
C GLY A 49 3.17 -16.23 29.68
N PRO A 50 4.06 -15.23 29.67
CA PRO A 50 4.64 -14.66 28.45
C PRO A 50 5.23 -15.74 27.49
N SER A 51 5.51 -16.94 28.02
CA SER A 51 5.91 -18.14 27.26
C SER A 51 4.83 -18.65 26.28
N ARG A 52 3.55 -18.65 26.65
CA ARG A 52 2.48 -19.18 25.78
C ARG A 52 2.13 -18.23 24.63
N GLN A 53 2.13 -16.92 24.88
CA GLN A 53 1.84 -15.89 23.87
C GLN A 53 2.90 -15.86 22.77
N THR A 54 4.17 -15.97 23.16
CA THR A 54 5.30 -16.07 22.23
C THR A 54 5.21 -17.34 21.39
N SER A 55 4.81 -18.46 21.99
CA SER A 55 4.62 -19.75 21.29
C SER A 55 3.51 -19.70 20.22
N GLU A 56 2.34 -19.12 20.55
CA GLU A 56 1.22 -18.98 19.61
C GLU A 56 1.59 -18.08 18.42
N THR A 57 2.25 -16.95 18.69
CA THR A 57 2.71 -16.03 17.64
C THR A 57 3.72 -16.70 16.71
N ASN A 58 4.68 -17.43 17.27
CA ASN A 58 5.66 -18.18 16.47
C ASN A 58 5.01 -19.26 15.59
N ALA A 59 3.99 -19.95 16.10
CA ALA A 59 3.26 -20.96 15.32
C ALA A 59 2.52 -20.35 14.12
N VAL A 60 1.95 -19.15 14.28
CA VAL A 60 1.30 -18.41 13.17
C VAL A 60 2.34 -17.89 12.18
N ILE A 61 3.46 -17.33 12.66
CA ILE A 61 4.55 -16.87 11.78
C ILE A 61 5.05 -18.03 10.91
N ASN A 62 5.27 -19.22 11.48
CA ASN A 62 5.70 -20.39 10.73
C ASN A 62 4.70 -20.80 9.62
N GLN A 63 3.40 -20.62 9.84
CA GLN A 63 2.38 -20.89 8.82
C GLN A 63 2.38 -19.85 7.71
N LEU A 64 2.73 -18.59 8.00
CA LEU A 64 2.82 -17.51 7.02
C LEU A 64 4.03 -17.67 6.09
N LEU A 65 5.10 -18.34 6.50
CA LEU A 65 6.31 -18.47 5.69
C LEU A 65 6.01 -19.10 4.32
N GLY A 66 6.60 -18.53 3.28
CA GLY A 66 6.47 -18.99 1.90
C GLY A 66 5.91 -17.93 0.96
N GLN A 67 5.51 -18.36 -0.23
CA GLN A 67 4.97 -17.52 -1.29
C GLN A 67 3.44 -17.62 -1.33
N TRP A 68 2.82 -16.45 -1.39
CA TRP A 68 1.38 -16.26 -1.45
C TRP A 68 1.02 -15.45 -2.67
N GLN A 69 -0.01 -15.84 -3.41
CA GLN A 69 -0.42 -15.14 -4.62
C GLN A 69 -1.87 -14.70 -4.56
N ILE A 70 -2.13 -13.54 -5.16
CA ILE A 70 -3.46 -13.10 -5.54
C ILE A 70 -3.44 -12.69 -7.01
N LYS A 71 -4.39 -13.21 -7.76
CA LYS A 71 -4.61 -12.86 -9.17
C LYS A 71 -5.74 -11.85 -9.24
N ASP A 72 -5.49 -10.72 -9.90
CA ASP A 72 -6.54 -9.78 -10.25
C ASP A 72 -7.45 -10.41 -11.32
N PRO A 73 -8.77 -10.50 -11.11
CA PRO A 73 -9.68 -11.16 -12.04
C PRO A 73 -9.93 -10.34 -13.32
N THR A 74 -9.59 -9.05 -13.32
CA THR A 74 -9.80 -8.12 -14.43
C THR A 74 -8.55 -8.03 -15.29
N THR A 75 -7.40 -7.83 -14.66
CA THR A 75 -6.12 -7.59 -15.36
C THR A 75 -5.29 -8.84 -15.54
N GLU A 76 -5.67 -9.95 -14.90
CA GLU A 76 -4.91 -11.20 -14.80
C GLU A 76 -3.52 -11.07 -14.15
N GLN A 77 -3.14 -9.87 -13.69
CA GLN A 77 -1.87 -9.66 -12.99
C GLN A 77 -1.83 -10.43 -11.68
N VAL A 78 -0.64 -10.94 -11.35
CA VAL A 78 -0.40 -11.72 -10.14
C VAL A 78 0.50 -10.94 -9.21
N LEU A 79 -0.06 -10.52 -8.07
CA LEU A 79 0.73 -10.03 -6.95
C LEU A 79 1.24 -11.23 -6.14
N THR A 80 2.56 -11.29 -5.91
CA THR A 80 3.16 -12.31 -5.03
C THR A 80 3.69 -11.68 -3.75
N LEU A 81 3.34 -12.25 -2.61
CA LEU A 81 3.89 -11.93 -1.30
C LEU A 81 4.83 -13.06 -0.85
N ILE A 82 6.01 -12.70 -0.33
CA ILE A 82 6.96 -13.68 0.24
C ILE A 82 7.24 -13.32 1.69
N PHE A 83 6.77 -14.15 2.63
CA PHE A 83 7.10 -14.02 4.05
C PHE A 83 8.35 -14.82 4.39
N THR A 84 9.32 -14.19 5.06
CA THR A 84 10.62 -14.81 5.40
C THR A 84 10.80 -15.02 6.89
N PRO A 85 11.62 -16.00 7.32
CA PRO A 85 11.91 -16.23 8.74
C PRO A 85 12.69 -15.09 9.41
N GLN A 86 13.21 -14.12 8.65
CA GLN A 86 13.91 -12.93 9.17
C GLN A 86 12.96 -11.74 9.38
N ASN A 87 11.65 -11.97 9.47
CA ASN A 87 10.62 -10.92 9.59
C ASN A 87 10.65 -9.92 8.42
N GLN A 88 10.98 -10.39 7.22
CA GLN A 88 10.89 -9.61 5.98
C GLN A 88 9.72 -10.11 5.14
N LEU A 89 9.03 -9.17 4.52
CA LEU A 89 7.96 -9.40 3.57
C LEU A 89 8.35 -8.74 2.26
N PHE A 90 8.24 -9.48 1.16
CA PHE A 90 8.46 -8.94 -0.18
C PHE A 90 7.15 -8.90 -0.95
N PHE A 91 6.85 -7.77 -1.57
CA PHE A 91 5.80 -7.63 -2.57
C PHE A 91 6.42 -7.67 -3.96
N ILE A 92 6.20 -8.73 -4.71
CA ILE A 92 6.64 -8.82 -6.11
C ILE A 92 5.55 -8.23 -6.98
N LEU A 93 5.84 -7.08 -7.58
CA LEU A 93 4.98 -6.37 -8.50
C LEU A 93 5.38 -6.73 -9.94
N PRO A 94 4.47 -7.32 -10.75
CA PRO A 94 4.75 -7.59 -12.14
C PRO A 94 4.74 -6.29 -12.96
N GLY A 95 5.59 -6.26 -13.99
CA GLY A 95 5.54 -5.33 -15.09
C GLY A 95 4.78 -5.91 -16.27
N ASN A 96 4.23 -5.03 -17.12
CA ASN A 96 3.55 -5.44 -18.36
C ASN A 96 4.55 -5.91 -19.43
N ASP A 97 5.83 -5.56 -19.29
CA ASP A 97 6.97 -5.97 -20.11
C ASP A 97 7.56 -7.33 -19.67
N GLY A 98 6.90 -8.04 -18.76
CA GLY A 98 7.37 -9.32 -18.20
C GLY A 98 8.48 -9.18 -17.14
N SER A 99 8.95 -7.97 -16.86
CA SER A 99 9.85 -7.71 -15.73
C SER A 99 9.07 -7.71 -14.40
N ALA A 100 9.79 -7.69 -13.28
CA ALA A 100 9.18 -7.56 -11.96
C ALA A 100 10.14 -6.86 -11.00
N ILE A 101 9.59 -6.21 -9.98
CA ILE A 101 10.34 -5.64 -8.87
C ILE A 101 9.83 -6.20 -7.55
N ALA A 102 10.70 -6.37 -6.56
CA ALA A 102 10.33 -6.80 -5.23
C ALA A 102 10.48 -5.65 -4.23
N ILE A 103 9.39 -5.19 -3.62
CA ILE A 103 9.46 -4.21 -2.53
C ILE A 103 9.68 -4.96 -1.23
N LYS A 104 10.80 -4.68 -0.56
CA LYS A 104 11.13 -5.24 0.74
C LYS A 104 10.58 -4.37 1.86
N THR A 105 9.88 -4.98 2.79
CA THR A 105 9.41 -4.35 4.04
C THR A 105 9.66 -5.29 5.22
N ALA A 106 9.84 -4.76 6.42
CA ALA A 106 9.82 -5.57 7.63
C ALA A 106 8.38 -5.78 8.10
N TYR A 107 8.08 -6.93 8.69
CA TYR A 107 6.75 -7.19 9.25
C TYR A 107 6.79 -7.65 10.71
N GLN A 108 5.69 -7.40 11.43
CA GLN A 108 5.48 -7.96 12.78
C GLN A 108 4.06 -8.51 12.90
N VAL A 109 3.93 -9.67 13.55
CA VAL A 109 2.65 -10.37 13.74
C VAL A 109 2.24 -10.31 15.20
N ARG A 110 0.95 -10.06 15.45
CA ARG A 110 0.31 -10.32 16.74
C ARG A 110 -0.86 -11.29 16.55
N ALA A 111 -0.61 -12.55 16.90
CA ALA A 111 -1.56 -13.65 16.74
C ALA A 111 -2.60 -13.73 17.87
N THR A 112 -2.38 -13.05 18.99
CA THR A 112 -3.25 -13.10 20.19
C THR A 112 -4.54 -12.28 20.07
N THR A 113 -4.81 -11.74 18.88
CA THR A 113 -5.95 -10.85 18.61
C THR A 113 -6.83 -11.47 17.53
N GLN A 114 -8.11 -11.09 17.51
CA GLN A 114 -9.06 -11.53 16.50
C GLN A 114 -9.77 -10.30 15.89
N PRO A 115 -9.60 -10.01 14.59
CA PRO A 115 -8.64 -10.62 13.66
C PRO A 115 -7.17 -10.47 14.11
N MET A 116 -6.29 -11.33 13.62
CA MET A 116 -4.85 -11.21 13.90
C MET A 116 -4.30 -9.95 13.25
N GLN A 117 -3.21 -9.43 13.80
CA GLN A 117 -2.65 -8.15 13.35
C GLN A 117 -1.31 -8.33 12.65
N LEU A 118 -1.14 -7.60 11.55
CA LEU A 118 0.11 -7.50 10.80
C LEU A 118 0.52 -6.02 10.74
N ASP A 119 1.76 -5.74 11.13
CA ASP A 119 2.37 -4.42 11.01
C ASP A 119 3.42 -4.51 9.91
N MET A 120 3.41 -3.57 8.97
CA MET A 120 4.33 -3.53 7.84
C MET A 120 5.09 -2.20 7.85
N ALA A 121 6.39 -2.26 8.07
CA ALA A 121 7.27 -1.08 8.06
C ALA A 121 7.62 -0.73 6.60
N LEU A 122 6.73 0.01 5.94
CA LEU A 122 6.86 0.38 4.52
C LEU A 122 8.14 1.18 4.26
N THR A 123 8.54 2.01 5.23
CA THR A 123 9.83 2.70 5.33
C THR A 123 10.34 2.59 6.78
N PRO A 124 11.60 2.98 7.09
CA PRO A 124 12.09 3.00 8.46
C PRO A 124 11.27 3.83 9.45
N ASP A 125 10.56 4.86 8.98
CA ASP A 125 9.77 5.81 9.77
C ASP A 125 8.25 5.61 9.65
N GLN A 126 7.77 4.80 8.69
CA GLN A 126 6.35 4.63 8.43
C GLN A 126 5.92 3.16 8.53
N THR A 127 4.94 2.90 9.39
CA THR A 127 4.31 1.59 9.55
C THR A 127 2.85 1.64 9.13
N ALA A 128 2.46 0.74 8.23
CA ALA A 128 1.06 0.45 7.92
C ALA A 128 0.54 -0.64 8.87
N LEU A 129 -0.64 -0.41 9.44
CA LEU A 129 -1.27 -1.32 10.40
C LEU A 129 -2.43 -2.03 9.73
N THR A 130 -2.40 -3.36 9.66
CA THR A 130 -3.47 -4.15 9.05
C THR A 130 -3.87 -5.40 9.84
N ILE A 131 -4.88 -6.11 9.36
CA ILE A 131 -5.39 -7.35 9.94
C ILE A 131 -5.34 -8.49 8.94
N PHE A 132 -5.23 -9.71 9.45
CA PHE A 132 -5.26 -10.92 8.65
C PHE A 132 -5.89 -12.10 9.40
N GLU A 133 -6.28 -13.13 8.65
CA GLU A 133 -6.63 -14.44 9.17
C GLU A 133 -6.11 -15.55 8.23
N LEU A 134 -5.71 -16.68 8.82
CA LEU A 134 -5.51 -17.92 8.08
C LEU A 134 -6.84 -18.67 8.10
N THR A 135 -7.41 -18.87 6.92
CA THR A 135 -8.69 -19.59 6.78
C THR A 135 -8.49 -21.08 7.06
N PRO A 136 -9.55 -21.83 7.45
CA PRO A 136 -9.48 -23.28 7.60
C PRO A 136 -9.03 -24.02 6.33
N GLN A 137 -9.21 -23.39 5.16
CA GLN A 137 -8.80 -23.92 3.86
C GLN A 137 -7.32 -23.61 3.53
N GLY A 138 -6.58 -22.99 4.45
CA GLY A 138 -5.17 -22.66 4.26
C GLY A 138 -4.92 -21.41 3.40
N LYS A 139 -5.95 -20.62 3.07
CA LYS A 139 -5.79 -19.32 2.41
C LYS A 139 -5.48 -18.22 3.41
N LEU A 140 -4.71 -17.23 2.98
CA LEU A 140 -4.41 -16.02 3.75
C LEU A 140 -5.40 -14.93 3.36
N ARG A 141 -6.30 -14.56 4.27
CA ARG A 141 -7.15 -13.39 4.09
C ARG A 141 -6.45 -12.19 4.73
N LEU A 142 -6.09 -11.20 3.92
CA LEU A 142 -5.29 -10.05 4.33
C LEU A 142 -5.96 -8.75 3.88
N GLU A 143 -6.12 -7.81 4.81
CA GLU A 143 -6.63 -6.49 4.45
C GLU A 143 -5.50 -5.65 3.83
N LEU A 144 -5.59 -5.40 2.53
CA LEU A 144 -4.66 -4.53 1.79
C LEU A 144 -5.33 -3.25 1.31
N ASN A 145 -6.64 -3.10 1.49
CA ASN A 145 -7.36 -1.92 1.00
C ASN A 145 -7.27 -0.77 2.02
N GLY A 146 -6.85 0.41 1.56
CA GLY A 146 -6.86 1.64 2.36
C GLY A 146 -5.89 1.67 3.54
N ILE A 147 -4.83 0.86 3.52
CA ILE A 147 -3.86 0.74 4.63
C ILE A 147 -2.75 1.81 4.54
N THR A 148 -3.04 3.03 4.98
CA THR A 148 -2.07 4.15 4.96
C THR A 148 -1.35 4.31 6.29
N PRO A 149 -0.01 4.52 6.33
CA PRO A 149 0.68 4.85 7.57
C PRO A 149 0.07 6.05 8.29
N GLY A 150 -0.04 5.94 9.62
CA GLY A 150 -0.69 6.94 10.47
C GLY A 150 -2.22 6.78 10.59
N GLN A 151 -2.85 5.92 9.80
CA GLN A 151 -4.25 5.56 9.98
C GLN A 151 -4.41 4.48 11.08
N PRO A 152 -5.57 4.45 11.77
CA PRO A 152 -5.84 3.39 12.74
C PRO A 152 -5.95 2.04 12.04
N ARG A 153 -5.56 0.97 12.75
CA ARG A 153 -5.74 -0.38 12.24
C ARG A 153 -7.22 -0.67 11.96
N PRO A 154 -7.57 -1.28 10.82
CA PRO A 154 -8.91 -1.80 10.58
C PRO A 154 -9.34 -2.77 11.69
N SER A 155 -10.61 -2.69 12.12
CA SER A 155 -11.19 -3.60 13.11
C SER A 155 -11.96 -4.77 12.49
N LYS A 156 -12.24 -4.69 11.19
CA LYS A 156 -13.00 -5.68 10.41
C LYS A 156 -12.48 -5.71 8.98
N PHE A 157 -12.62 -6.85 8.32
CA PHE A 157 -12.32 -6.98 6.90
C PHE A 157 -13.34 -6.23 6.03
N SER A 158 -12.84 -5.59 4.99
CA SER A 158 -13.63 -5.01 3.92
C SER A 158 -14.32 -6.10 3.07
N PRO A 159 -15.38 -5.77 2.33
CA PRO A 159 -16.01 -6.71 1.39
C PRO A 159 -15.07 -7.18 0.26
N THR A 160 -14.05 -6.37 -0.06
CA THR A 160 -13.08 -6.60 -1.14
C THR A 160 -11.71 -7.04 -0.61
N VAL A 161 -11.67 -7.60 0.61
CA VAL A 161 -10.46 -8.09 1.25
C VAL A 161 -9.73 -9.12 0.38
N SER A 162 -8.39 -9.00 0.33
CA SER A 162 -7.55 -9.89 -0.46
C SER A 162 -7.54 -11.28 0.14
N LEU A 163 -7.73 -12.29 -0.71
CA LEU A 163 -7.66 -13.70 -0.35
C LEU A 163 -6.55 -14.36 -1.16
N LEU A 164 -5.41 -14.60 -0.52
CA LEU A 164 -4.21 -15.12 -1.13
C LEU A 164 -4.11 -16.64 -0.97
N GLU A 165 -3.58 -17.29 -2.00
CA GLU A 165 -3.31 -18.72 -2.02
C GLU A 165 -1.83 -18.99 -1.79
N LYS A 166 -1.49 -19.98 -0.95
CA LYS A 166 -0.11 -20.41 -0.79
C LYS A 166 0.30 -21.23 -1.99
N VAL A 167 1.37 -20.83 -2.68
CA VAL A 167 1.85 -21.49 -3.90
C VAL A 167 3.19 -22.18 -3.72
N SER A 168 3.95 -21.83 -2.68
CA SER A 168 5.28 -22.41 -2.41
C SER A 168 5.72 -22.15 -0.98
N ASP A 169 6.62 -22.98 -0.44
CA ASP A 169 7.31 -22.75 0.84
C ASP A 169 8.61 -21.95 0.68
N VAL A 170 8.96 -21.55 -0.55
CA VAL A 170 10.17 -20.76 -0.82
C VAL A 170 10.06 -19.38 -0.17
N THR A 171 11.09 -18.98 0.58
CA THR A 171 11.13 -17.71 1.34
C THR A 171 12.14 -16.71 0.78
N THR A 172 12.61 -16.93 -0.45
CA THR A 172 13.61 -16.10 -1.13
C THR A 172 13.05 -15.47 -2.38
N VAL A 173 13.40 -14.21 -2.64
CA VAL A 173 13.12 -13.54 -3.92
C VAL A 173 13.99 -14.17 -5.03
N PRO A 174 13.43 -14.46 -6.22
CA PRO A 174 14.21 -14.88 -7.38
C PRO A 174 15.36 -13.92 -7.71
N GLN A 175 16.54 -14.46 -8.08
CA GLN A 175 17.75 -13.66 -8.28
C GLN A 175 17.67 -12.62 -9.41
N ASN A 176 16.77 -12.83 -10.37
CA ASN A 176 16.55 -11.94 -11.51
C ASN A 176 15.60 -10.77 -11.19
N ILE A 177 15.05 -10.71 -9.98
CA ILE A 177 14.13 -9.64 -9.55
C ILE A 177 14.91 -8.63 -8.72
N GLU A 178 14.86 -7.37 -9.16
CA GLU A 178 15.45 -6.26 -8.42
C GLU A 178 14.71 -6.05 -7.09
N ILE A 179 15.47 -5.93 -6.00
CA ILE A 179 14.92 -5.67 -4.67
C ILE A 179 14.99 -4.18 -4.37
N LEU A 180 13.83 -3.61 -4.11
CA LEU A 180 13.62 -2.23 -3.71
C LEU A 180 13.43 -2.15 -2.20
N GLU A 181 14.38 -1.50 -1.51
CA GLU A 181 14.23 -1.11 -0.11
C GLU A 181 13.87 0.37 -0.05
N LEU A 182 12.62 0.69 0.29
CA LEU A 182 12.18 2.09 0.38
C LEU A 182 12.82 2.73 1.60
N GLU A 183 13.69 3.70 1.34
CA GLU A 183 14.38 4.47 2.37
C GLU A 183 13.43 5.44 3.10
N SER A 184 13.85 5.89 4.29
CA SER A 184 13.12 6.85 5.11
C SER A 184 12.86 8.14 4.35
N LYS A 185 11.75 8.81 4.67
CA LYS A 185 11.53 10.20 4.24
C LYS A 185 12.66 11.13 4.69
N THR A 186 13.28 10.79 5.82
CA THR A 186 14.36 11.55 6.46
C THR A 186 15.76 11.11 6.04
N SER A 187 15.86 10.07 5.19
CA SER A 187 17.14 9.72 4.59
C SER A 187 17.54 10.88 3.67
N GLN A 188 18.69 11.51 3.98
CA GLN A 188 19.32 12.56 3.15
C GLN A 188 19.37 12.12 1.66
N SER A 189 19.55 13.09 0.76
CA SER A 189 19.55 12.99 -0.71
C SER A 189 20.48 11.94 -1.34
N ARG A 190 20.29 10.66 -0.99
CA ARG A 190 20.95 9.54 -1.65
C ARG A 190 20.41 9.48 -3.08
N PRO A 191 21.29 9.42 -4.09
CA PRO A 191 20.89 9.48 -5.50
C PRO A 191 19.85 8.42 -5.91
N ASN A 192 19.80 7.28 -5.21
CA ASN A 192 18.86 6.21 -5.52
C ASN A 192 17.41 6.52 -5.07
N ILE A 193 17.19 7.31 -4.01
CA ILE A 193 15.83 7.51 -3.44
C ILE A 193 14.81 8.01 -4.49
N PRO A 194 15.09 9.07 -5.29
CA PRO A 194 14.15 9.53 -6.31
C PRO A 194 13.78 8.45 -7.32
N THR A 195 14.77 7.68 -7.77
CA THR A 195 14.54 6.60 -8.75
C THR A 195 13.67 5.49 -8.17
N GLN A 196 13.85 5.14 -6.90
CA GLN A 196 13.03 4.10 -6.25
C GLN A 196 11.55 4.49 -6.19
N TYR A 197 11.26 5.73 -5.78
CA TYR A 197 9.91 6.25 -5.68
C TYR A 197 9.26 6.43 -7.06
N ILE A 198 10.01 6.91 -8.06
CA ILE A 198 9.51 7.00 -9.44
C ILE A 198 9.25 5.61 -10.02
N THR A 199 10.13 4.62 -9.78
CA THR A 199 9.90 3.23 -10.22
C THR A 199 8.61 2.66 -9.64
N LEU A 200 8.36 2.87 -8.34
CA LEU A 200 7.11 2.46 -7.69
C LEU A 200 5.88 3.11 -8.35
N LEU A 201 5.95 4.41 -8.58
CA LEU A 201 4.87 5.18 -9.22
C LEU A 201 4.64 4.76 -10.67
N ASN A 202 5.69 4.49 -11.44
CA ASN A 202 5.59 3.96 -12.80
C ASN A 202 4.87 2.61 -12.80
N ARG A 203 5.23 1.68 -11.89
CA ARG A 203 4.52 0.39 -11.76
C ARG A 203 3.05 0.56 -11.40
N ALA A 204 2.76 1.45 -10.45
CA ALA A 204 1.38 1.75 -10.09
C ALA A 204 0.57 2.33 -11.27
N GLN A 205 1.18 3.20 -12.09
CA GLN A 205 0.55 3.74 -13.30
C GLN A 205 0.32 2.67 -14.37
N GLN A 206 1.26 1.74 -14.58
CA GLN A 206 1.09 0.62 -15.51
C GLN A 206 -0.08 -0.29 -15.09
N ALA A 207 -0.17 -0.62 -13.79
CA ALA A 207 -1.28 -1.40 -13.25
C ALA A 207 -2.61 -0.66 -13.36
N PHE A 208 -2.63 0.63 -13.01
CA PHE A 208 -3.83 1.46 -13.08
C PHE A 208 -4.34 1.62 -14.53
N HIS A 209 -3.44 1.78 -15.50
CA HIS A 209 -3.82 1.84 -16.92
C HIS A 209 -4.42 0.52 -17.39
N LEU A 210 -3.84 -0.61 -17.00
CA LEU A 210 -4.37 -1.92 -17.33
C LEU A 210 -5.80 -2.14 -16.76
N GLU A 211 -6.09 -1.60 -15.58
CA GLU A 211 -7.41 -1.69 -14.95
C GLU A 211 -8.43 -0.68 -15.53
N LYS A 212 -7.99 0.55 -15.81
CA LYS A 212 -8.89 1.69 -16.10
C LYS A 212 -8.85 2.17 -17.55
N GLY A 213 -7.95 1.65 -18.38
CA GLY A 213 -7.71 2.08 -19.77
C GLY A 213 -7.13 3.49 -19.91
N LYS A 214 -6.63 4.08 -18.82
CA LYS A 214 -6.02 5.42 -18.77
C LYS A 214 -5.09 5.53 -17.57
N PHE A 215 -4.12 6.43 -17.62
CA PHE A 215 -3.26 6.76 -16.50
C PHE A 215 -3.99 7.62 -15.45
N ALA A 216 -3.63 7.43 -14.18
CA ALA A 216 -4.10 8.26 -13.07
C ALA A 216 -3.51 9.68 -13.18
N ALA A 217 -4.27 10.68 -12.74
CA ALA A 217 -3.86 12.09 -12.81
C ALA A 217 -3.09 12.58 -11.58
N ASP A 218 -3.21 11.87 -10.47
CA ASP A 218 -2.56 12.18 -9.21
C ASP A 218 -2.33 10.90 -8.38
N ILE A 219 -1.63 11.04 -7.26
CA ILE A 219 -1.27 9.93 -6.37
C ILE A 219 -2.53 9.37 -5.67
N ASP A 220 -3.52 10.21 -5.42
CA ASP A 220 -4.74 9.80 -4.71
C ASP A 220 -5.60 8.89 -5.60
N GLU A 221 -5.68 9.18 -6.91
CA GLU A 221 -6.39 8.35 -7.89
C GLU A 221 -5.76 6.94 -8.03
N LEU A 222 -4.45 6.79 -7.81
CA LEU A 222 -3.79 5.48 -7.77
C LEU A 222 -4.23 4.61 -6.58
N GLY A 223 -4.82 5.20 -5.54
CA GLY A 223 -5.21 4.47 -4.33
C GLY A 223 -4.03 3.91 -3.53
N ILE A 224 -2.80 4.37 -3.81
CA ILE A 224 -1.60 3.94 -3.09
C ILE A 224 -1.51 4.66 -1.75
N ALA A 225 -1.34 3.88 -0.70
CA ALA A 225 -1.50 4.30 0.68
C ALA A 225 -0.27 5.02 1.25
N THR A 226 0.45 5.81 0.46
CA THR A 226 1.72 6.41 0.85
C THR A 226 1.74 7.90 0.51
N ASN A 227 1.94 8.74 1.51
CA ASN A 227 2.39 10.11 1.27
C ASN A 227 3.85 10.01 0.78
N LEU A 228 4.07 10.10 -0.54
CA LEU A 228 5.35 9.83 -1.18
C LEU A 228 6.38 10.97 -1.06
N GLU A 229 6.02 12.08 -0.42
CA GLU A 229 6.94 13.18 -0.14
C GLU A 229 8.09 12.75 0.78
N THR A 230 9.33 13.05 0.39
CA THR A 230 10.54 12.88 1.22
C THR A 230 11.04 14.24 1.71
N GLU A 231 12.03 14.31 2.59
CA GLU A 231 12.63 15.58 3.02
C GLU A 231 13.25 16.35 1.86
N SER A 232 13.87 15.65 0.89
CA SER A 232 14.61 16.28 -0.20
C SER A 232 13.82 16.44 -1.51
N TYR A 233 12.73 15.70 -1.72
CA TYR A 233 11.98 15.73 -2.98
C TYR A 233 10.47 15.83 -2.80
N ARG A 234 9.85 16.53 -3.75
CA ARG A 234 8.40 16.57 -4.00
C ARG A 234 8.09 15.71 -5.20
N TYR A 235 7.12 14.81 -5.06
CA TYR A 235 6.72 13.91 -6.13
C TYR A 235 5.34 14.27 -6.65
N GLN A 236 5.18 14.30 -7.97
CA GLN A 236 3.91 14.62 -8.60
C GLN A 236 3.69 13.75 -9.82
N ILE A 237 2.46 13.25 -9.98
CA ILE A 237 1.97 12.74 -11.25
C ILE A 237 1.45 13.92 -12.04
N VAL A 238 1.88 14.00 -13.30
CA VAL A 238 1.55 15.10 -14.21
C VAL A 238 0.98 14.47 -15.48
N PRO A 239 -0.34 14.61 -15.74
CA PRO A 239 -0.93 14.24 -17.01
C PRO A 239 -0.26 15.00 -18.16
N VAL A 240 0.14 14.28 -19.21
CA VAL A 240 0.73 14.87 -20.41
C VAL A 240 -0.11 14.47 -21.62
N GLY A 241 -0.72 15.45 -22.28
CA GLY A 241 -1.56 15.21 -23.44
C GLY A 241 -2.76 14.31 -23.12
N ASP A 242 -2.94 13.25 -23.91
CA ASP A 242 -3.98 12.25 -23.70
C ASP A 242 -3.56 11.25 -22.60
N ARG A 243 -4.40 11.17 -21.55
CA ARG A 243 -4.22 10.25 -20.42
C ARG A 243 -4.32 8.78 -20.81
N THR A 244 -4.80 8.44 -22.00
CA THR A 244 -4.75 7.06 -22.52
C THR A 244 -3.38 6.70 -23.08
N GLN A 245 -2.52 7.68 -23.38
CA GLN A 245 -1.27 7.50 -24.13
C GLN A 245 -0.02 7.71 -23.28
N SER A 246 -0.01 8.70 -22.38
CA SER A 246 1.17 8.97 -21.56
C SER A 246 0.89 9.65 -20.23
N VAL A 247 1.81 9.49 -19.29
CA VAL A 247 1.84 10.22 -18.02
C VAL A 247 3.27 10.46 -17.57
N ALA A 248 3.52 11.59 -16.93
CA ALA A 248 4.80 11.89 -16.31
C ALA A 248 4.72 11.77 -14.79
N ILE A 249 5.84 11.38 -14.18
CA ILE A 249 6.06 11.42 -12.75
C ILE A 249 7.29 12.28 -12.52
N THR A 250 7.18 13.33 -11.72
CA THR A 250 8.31 14.21 -11.44
C THR A 250 8.82 14.02 -10.02
N ALA A 251 10.14 14.12 -9.84
CA ALA A 251 10.74 14.34 -8.53
C ALA A 251 11.48 15.68 -8.56
N GLN A 252 10.85 16.69 -7.98
CA GLN A 252 11.40 18.04 -7.88
C GLN A 252 12.18 18.18 -6.56
N PRO A 253 13.46 18.59 -6.60
CA PRO A 253 14.23 18.77 -5.38
C PRO A 253 13.72 19.98 -4.59
N LYS A 254 13.74 19.85 -3.26
CA LYS A 254 13.39 20.91 -2.30
C LYS A 254 14.57 21.82 -1.97
N ASP A 255 15.78 21.27 -2.05
CA ASP A 255 17.03 21.97 -1.80
C ASP A 255 17.79 22.26 -3.10
N ALA A 256 18.49 23.40 -3.13
CA ALA A 256 19.42 23.71 -4.21
C ALA A 256 20.61 22.74 -4.20
N GLY A 257 21.15 22.41 -5.37
CA GLY A 257 22.31 21.53 -5.51
C GLY A 257 21.98 20.05 -5.73
N LEU A 258 20.69 19.70 -5.77
CA LEU A 258 20.24 18.35 -6.12
C LEU A 258 19.75 18.28 -7.58
N PRO A 259 19.95 17.15 -8.27
CA PRO A 259 19.35 16.90 -9.59
C PRO A 259 17.83 16.81 -9.49
N SER A 260 17.13 16.98 -10.60
CA SER A 260 15.71 16.69 -10.74
C SER A 260 15.49 15.48 -11.62
N TYR A 261 14.32 14.86 -11.49
CA TYR A 261 13.99 13.63 -12.20
C TYR A 261 12.62 13.73 -12.85
N ILE A 262 12.49 13.06 -14.00
CA ILE A 262 11.21 12.78 -14.63
C ILE A 262 11.15 11.31 -15.02
N GLY A 263 10.19 10.59 -14.46
CA GLY A 263 9.70 9.33 -14.95
C GLY A 263 8.61 9.55 -15.98
N ALA A 264 8.48 8.63 -16.93
CA ALA A 264 7.39 8.61 -17.88
C ALA A 264 6.90 7.18 -18.09
N VAL A 265 5.59 7.05 -18.30
CA VAL A 265 4.96 5.81 -18.77
C VAL A 265 4.25 6.14 -20.08
N PHE A 266 4.46 5.30 -21.10
CA PHE A 266 3.84 5.42 -22.42
C PHE A 266 3.10 4.14 -22.76
N VAL A 267 2.01 4.27 -23.51
CA VAL A 267 1.46 3.16 -24.30
C VAL A 267 2.23 3.11 -25.62
N THR A 268 2.69 1.91 -25.98
CA THR A 268 3.36 1.64 -27.25
C THR A 268 2.85 0.32 -27.83
N GLU A 269 3.01 0.14 -29.13
CA GLU A 269 2.68 -1.10 -29.83
C GLU A 269 3.97 -1.87 -30.11
N VAL A 270 4.03 -3.13 -29.68
CA VAL A 270 5.16 -4.04 -29.93
C VAL A 270 4.59 -5.34 -30.48
N GLU A 271 5.04 -5.75 -31.67
CA GLU A 271 4.54 -6.95 -32.37
C GLU A 271 2.99 -7.00 -32.54
N GLY A 272 2.32 -5.84 -32.55
CA GLY A 272 0.87 -5.72 -32.68
C GLY A 272 0.10 -5.69 -31.35
N ASP A 273 0.80 -5.88 -30.22
CA ASP A 273 0.22 -5.80 -28.89
C ASP A 273 0.49 -4.43 -28.26
N LEU A 274 -0.57 -3.83 -27.68
CA LEU A 274 -0.45 -2.60 -26.91
C LEU A 274 0.09 -2.92 -25.52
N ILE A 275 1.27 -2.40 -25.23
CA ILE A 275 1.94 -2.55 -23.93
C ILE A 275 2.24 -1.17 -23.34
N THR A 276 2.57 -1.15 -22.04
CA THR A 276 3.07 0.04 -21.37
C THR A 276 4.56 -0.10 -21.09
N VAL A 277 5.33 0.91 -21.46
CA VAL A 277 6.79 1.00 -21.23
C VAL A 277 7.08 2.18 -20.31
N ALA A 278 8.13 2.08 -19.49
CA ALA A 278 8.45 3.12 -18.54
C ALA A 278 9.94 3.42 -18.48
N GLY A 279 10.27 4.66 -18.13
CA GLY A 279 11.66 5.01 -17.85
C GLY A 279 11.80 6.26 -17.01
N ILE A 280 13.04 6.57 -16.66
CA ILE A 280 13.42 7.63 -15.72
C ILE A 280 14.63 8.37 -16.26
N CYS A 281 14.48 9.68 -16.39
CA CYS A 281 15.53 10.62 -16.77
C CYS A 281 15.93 11.48 -15.57
N GLU A 282 17.24 11.69 -15.41
CA GLU A 282 17.83 12.58 -14.40
C GLU A 282 18.50 13.77 -15.08
N SER A 283 18.33 14.97 -14.52
CA SER A 283 19.05 16.15 -15.02
C SER A 283 20.57 16.01 -14.93
N ASP A 284 21.29 16.53 -15.93
CA ASP A 284 22.76 16.46 -15.96
C ASP A 284 23.44 17.34 -14.91
N ARG A 285 22.71 18.32 -14.39
CA ARG A 285 23.15 19.27 -13.37
C ARG A 285 22.05 19.45 -12.33
N PRO A 286 22.39 19.97 -11.13
CA PRO A 286 21.37 20.40 -10.18
C PRO A 286 20.34 21.32 -10.81
N ALA A 287 19.06 21.03 -10.60
CA ALA A 287 17.96 21.71 -11.26
C ALA A 287 16.74 21.76 -10.35
N SER A 288 16.18 22.95 -10.16
CA SER A 288 14.95 23.14 -9.36
C SER A 288 13.69 22.77 -10.11
N SER A 289 13.77 22.51 -11.42
CA SER A 289 12.66 22.05 -12.26
C SER A 289 12.99 20.68 -12.87
N PRO A 290 12.01 19.77 -12.99
CA PRO A 290 12.18 18.51 -13.71
C PRO A 290 12.63 18.72 -15.17
N PRO A 291 13.31 17.73 -15.79
CA PRO A 291 13.52 17.75 -17.24
C PRO A 291 12.19 17.77 -18.01
N ASN A 292 12.24 18.13 -19.29
CA ASN A 292 11.07 18.02 -20.17
C ASN A 292 10.61 16.56 -20.29
N MET A 293 9.38 16.35 -20.81
CA MET A 293 8.86 15.01 -21.07
C MET A 293 9.82 14.22 -21.99
N PRO A 294 10.19 12.98 -21.63
CA PRO A 294 10.90 12.07 -22.54
C PRO A 294 10.10 11.79 -23.82
N THR A 295 10.76 11.29 -24.86
CA THR A 295 10.05 10.77 -26.04
C THR A 295 9.80 9.26 -25.88
N PRO A 296 8.65 8.76 -26.35
CA PRO A 296 8.34 7.33 -26.30
C PRO A 296 9.35 6.54 -27.14
N PRO A 297 9.45 5.21 -26.92
CA PRO A 297 10.27 4.36 -27.76
C PRO A 297 9.80 4.39 -29.22
N THR A 298 10.68 4.00 -30.13
CA THR A 298 10.38 3.91 -31.57
C THR A 298 10.74 2.54 -32.10
N GLY A 299 9.93 2.03 -33.03
CA GLY A 299 10.06 0.66 -33.54
C GLY A 299 9.90 -0.38 -32.42
N ASP A 300 10.73 -1.42 -32.45
CA ASP A 300 10.68 -2.53 -31.48
C ASP A 300 11.47 -2.25 -30.18
N SER A 301 11.94 -1.01 -29.99
CA SER A 301 12.61 -0.62 -28.74
C SER A 301 11.62 -0.47 -27.61
N LEU A 302 12.03 -0.82 -26.39
CA LEU A 302 11.29 -0.52 -25.15
C LEU A 302 11.87 0.69 -24.40
N GLU A 303 12.99 1.23 -24.89
CA GLU A 303 13.72 2.30 -24.20
C GLU A 303 13.21 3.69 -24.60
N ILE A 304 12.81 4.49 -23.61
CA ILE A 304 12.44 5.89 -23.79
C ILE A 304 13.68 6.74 -24.09
N GLN A 305 13.53 7.88 -24.79
CA GLN A 305 14.66 8.81 -24.96
C GLN A 305 14.51 10.04 -24.07
N CYS A 306 15.54 10.28 -23.25
CA CYS A 306 15.60 11.46 -22.38
C CYS A 306 15.88 12.73 -23.18
N PRO A 307 15.28 13.88 -22.81
CA PRO A 307 15.55 15.14 -23.48
C PRO A 307 16.98 15.62 -23.21
N VAL A 308 17.46 16.54 -24.06
CA VAL A 308 18.76 17.20 -23.90
C VAL A 308 18.88 17.83 -22.51
N GLY A 309 20.03 17.64 -21.86
CA GLY A 309 20.29 18.11 -20.50
C GLY A 309 19.84 17.12 -19.41
N SER A 310 19.49 15.89 -19.81
CA SER A 310 19.21 14.78 -18.92
C SER A 310 19.70 13.46 -19.49
N ARG A 311 19.90 12.47 -18.62
CA ARG A 311 20.36 11.12 -18.95
C ARG A 311 19.40 10.06 -18.45
N LEU A 312 19.35 8.94 -19.16
CA LEU A 312 18.55 7.78 -18.79
C LEU A 312 19.19 7.04 -17.61
N LEU A 313 18.41 6.74 -16.58
CA LEU A 313 18.83 5.93 -15.43
C LEU A 313 18.24 4.53 -15.45
N SER A 314 16.99 4.40 -15.89
CA SER A 314 16.27 3.15 -16.04
C SER A 314 15.24 3.33 -17.14
N GLY A 315 15.10 2.36 -18.03
CA GLY A 315 14.15 2.40 -19.14
C GLY A 315 13.96 1.02 -19.75
N LYS A 316 12.80 0.41 -19.53
CA LYS A 316 12.34 -0.84 -20.14
C LYS A 316 10.81 -0.87 -20.19
#